data_AF-A0A8T2FQ33-F1
#
_entry.id   AF-A0A8T2FQ33-F1
#
_cell.length_a   1.000
_cell.length_b   1.000
_cell.length_c   1.000
_cell.angle_alpha   90.00
_cell.angle_beta   90.00
_cell.angle_gamma   90.00
#
_symmetry.space_group_name_H-M   'P 1'
#
loop_
_entity.id
_entity.type
_entity.pdbx_description
1 polymer ?
#
loop_
_entity_poly.entity_id
_entity_poly.type
_entity_poly.pdbx_seq_one_letter_code
_entity_poly.pdbx_strand_id
1 'polypeptide(L)'
;MNSSSEMMATETAPEFVTAMATETERIGNSREVDEEKISRKKNPEEEALEAKCLPGIISAYLNYPKAAEENLKKCERSYQKLSPAHKALVTHFPMKLQRLRRCILMNSHFIYNMLQAFEPPIDLSQELDGCEDSNLDCAPHERYTLDERHDSSCQPALTNSCTYKEESKHIREPITGVSIEELQRKEAHDHSPKDDSADTRINDKTCECHEGQLNHDHGSVSFSSHDWLDSSLQTHVPLVDVDKVRCIIRNIVRDWAAEGQRERDQCYKPILEELDSLFPDRLKESTPPACLVPGAGLGRLALEISCLGFISQGNEFSYYMMICSSFILNYTQVPGEWTIYPWIHSNCNSLSDNDQLRPIAIPDIHPASAGITEGFSMCGGDFVEVYNESSHAGMWDAVVTCFFIDTAHNVIEYIETISKILKDGGVWINLGPLLYHFADTYGHENEMSIELSLEDVKRVASHFGFVIEKERTIETTYTTNPRAMMQNRYYTAFWTMRKKCAITTT
;
A
#
# COMPACT_ATOMS: atom_id res chain seq x y z
N MET A 1 -28.57 44.25 40.48
CA MET A 1 -29.21 42.97 40.83
C MET A 1 -30.37 42.77 39.90
N ASN A 2 -30.16 42.02 38.82
CA ASN A 2 -31.25 41.40 38.08
C ASN A 2 -30.73 40.11 37.45
N SER A 3 -31.58 39.10 37.60
CA SER A 3 -31.35 37.68 37.39
C SER A 3 -31.12 37.34 35.92
N SER A 4 -30.16 36.46 35.62
CA SER A 4 -30.02 35.83 34.31
C SER A 4 -30.05 34.32 34.51
N SER A 5 -31.17 33.74 34.10
CA SER A 5 -31.42 32.30 34.02
C SER A 5 -30.63 31.70 32.88
N GLU A 6 -29.99 30.57 33.16
CA GLU A 6 -29.41 29.63 32.19
C GLU A 6 -30.45 29.19 31.15
N MET A 7 -30.02 29.09 29.89
CA MET A 7 -30.51 28.09 28.96
C MET A 7 -29.31 27.53 28.19
N MET A 8 -29.02 26.24 28.45
CA MET A 8 -28.14 25.41 27.64
C MET A 8 -28.68 25.34 26.22
N ALA A 9 -27.86 25.71 25.24
CA ALA A 9 -28.07 25.33 23.85
C ALA A 9 -27.13 24.16 23.55
N THR A 10 -27.72 23.00 23.32
CA THR A 10 -27.07 21.82 22.74
C THR A 10 -26.69 22.15 21.30
N GLU A 11 -25.39 22.28 21.00
CA GLU A 11 -24.89 22.33 19.62
C GLU A 11 -24.95 20.93 19.02
N THR A 12 -25.83 20.78 18.04
CA THR A 12 -25.98 19.63 17.15
C THR A 12 -24.78 19.53 16.20
N ALA A 13 -24.30 18.29 16.00
CA ALA A 13 -23.21 17.92 15.11
C ALA A 13 -23.50 18.28 13.62
N PRO A 14 -22.48 18.56 12.79
CA PRO A 14 -22.68 18.73 11.36
C PRO A 14 -22.87 17.36 10.68
N GLU A 15 -23.78 17.36 9.69
CA GLU A 15 -24.22 16.21 8.90
C GLU A 15 -23.14 15.68 7.94
N PHE A 16 -23.29 14.40 7.59
CA PHE A 16 -22.53 13.64 6.59
C PHE A 16 -22.40 14.38 5.26
N VAL A 17 -21.25 14.24 4.59
CA VAL A 17 -21.10 14.60 3.17
C VAL A 17 -21.85 13.56 2.32
N THR A 18 -23.16 13.77 2.23
CA THR A 18 -23.98 13.22 1.16
C THR A 18 -24.93 14.32 0.72
N ALA A 19 -24.66 14.94 -0.42
CA ALA A 19 -25.66 15.73 -1.14
C ALA A 19 -25.55 15.45 -2.64
N MET A 20 -26.22 14.39 -3.08
CA MET A 20 -27.10 14.54 -4.24
C MET A 20 -28.29 15.37 -3.76
N ALA A 21 -28.40 16.61 -4.21
CA ALA A 21 -29.48 17.50 -3.80
C ALA A 21 -30.80 17.11 -4.50
N THR A 22 -31.87 16.97 -3.71
CA THR A 22 -33.24 16.98 -4.19
C THR A 22 -33.88 18.30 -3.79
N GLU A 23 -34.26 19.13 -4.77
CA GLU A 23 -35.34 20.10 -4.56
C GLU A 23 -36.02 20.44 -5.90
N THR A 24 -37.31 20.13 -5.98
CA THR A 24 -38.18 20.49 -7.10
C THR A 24 -38.99 21.73 -6.72
N GLU A 25 -39.16 22.61 -7.72
CA GLU A 25 -40.12 23.72 -7.84
C GLU A 25 -39.67 25.12 -7.38
N ARG A 26 -39.21 25.94 -8.35
CA ARG A 26 -40.05 26.98 -8.99
C ARG A 26 -39.34 27.75 -10.12
N ILE A 27 -39.89 27.57 -11.32
CA ILE A 27 -40.21 28.57 -12.36
C ILE A 27 -39.04 29.29 -13.07
N GLY A 28 -38.86 28.95 -14.35
CA GLY A 28 -38.80 29.97 -15.42
C GLY A 28 -37.68 29.86 -16.46
N ASN A 29 -37.89 29.01 -17.48
CA ASN A 29 -37.41 29.09 -18.87
C ASN A 29 -36.05 29.78 -19.16
N SER A 30 -35.03 29.00 -19.54
CA SER A 30 -34.50 29.05 -20.92
C SER A 30 -33.32 28.08 -21.13
N ARG A 31 -33.44 27.26 -22.19
CA ARG A 31 -32.42 26.43 -22.87
C ARG A 31 -32.03 25.13 -22.16
N GLU A 32 -32.76 24.08 -22.56
CA GLU A 32 -32.37 22.67 -22.45
C GLU A 32 -30.97 22.47 -23.03
N VAL A 33 -30.02 22.14 -22.15
CA VAL A 33 -28.78 21.44 -22.49
C VAL A 33 -28.95 20.07 -21.84
N ASP A 34 -28.92 19.02 -22.65
CA ASP A 34 -29.08 17.63 -22.25
C ASP A 34 -28.11 17.23 -21.12
N GLU A 35 -28.59 17.25 -19.88
CA GLU A 35 -27.96 16.60 -18.73
C GLU A 35 -28.43 15.13 -18.64
N GLU A 36 -28.14 14.36 -19.68
CA GLU A 36 -28.39 12.91 -19.70
C GLU A 36 -27.06 12.15 -19.66
N LYS A 37 -26.73 11.63 -18.47
CA LYS A 37 -25.82 10.49 -18.21
C LYS A 37 -24.49 10.47 -18.98
N ILE A 38 -23.44 11.02 -18.38
CA ILE A 38 -22.10 10.40 -18.50
C ILE A 38 -22.05 9.20 -17.55
N SER A 39 -22.88 8.20 -17.82
CA SER A 39 -22.60 6.83 -17.40
C SER A 39 -21.48 6.40 -18.33
N ARG A 40 -20.21 6.44 -17.87
CA ARG A 40 -19.15 5.65 -18.49
C ARG A 40 -19.71 4.24 -18.63
N LYS A 41 -20.02 3.79 -19.85
CA LYS A 41 -20.08 2.36 -20.09
C LYS A 41 -18.64 1.92 -19.91
N LYS A 42 -18.30 1.35 -18.75
CA LYS A 42 -17.04 0.63 -18.57
C LYS A 42 -16.88 -0.30 -19.76
N ASN A 43 -15.64 -0.43 -20.25
CA ASN A 43 -15.37 -1.37 -21.32
C ASN A 43 -15.81 -2.76 -20.83
N PRO A 44 -16.72 -3.48 -21.52
CA PRO A 44 -17.19 -4.79 -21.06
C PRO A 44 -16.06 -5.80 -20.84
N GLU A 45 -14.94 -5.65 -21.53
CA GLU A 45 -13.75 -6.49 -21.34
C GLU A 45 -13.01 -6.17 -20.03
N GLU A 46 -12.94 -4.89 -19.65
CA GLU A 46 -12.37 -4.44 -18.38
C GLU A 46 -13.25 -4.90 -17.21
N GLU A 47 -14.56 -4.72 -17.31
CA GLU A 47 -15.52 -5.19 -16.29
C GLU A 47 -15.45 -6.71 -16.09
N ALA A 48 -15.29 -7.48 -17.18
CA ALA A 48 -15.09 -8.93 -17.11
C ALA A 48 -13.73 -9.31 -16.49
N LEU A 49 -12.67 -8.55 -16.78
CA LEU A 49 -11.36 -8.80 -16.18
C LEU A 49 -11.38 -8.48 -14.68
N GLU A 50 -11.97 -7.35 -14.29
CA GLU A 50 -12.17 -6.96 -12.89
C GLU A 50 -12.99 -8.01 -12.13
N ALA A 51 -14.10 -8.50 -12.71
CA ALA A 51 -14.93 -9.55 -12.13
C ALA A 51 -14.15 -10.86 -11.90
N LYS A 52 -13.25 -11.21 -12.82
CA LYS A 52 -12.39 -12.40 -12.71
C LYS A 52 -11.30 -12.24 -11.65
N CYS A 53 -10.74 -11.04 -11.51
CA CYS A 53 -9.53 -10.79 -10.75
C CYS A 53 -9.78 -10.39 -9.29
N LEU A 54 -10.79 -9.54 -9.07
CA LEU A 54 -11.12 -8.99 -7.74
C LEU A 54 -11.38 -10.08 -6.68
N PRO A 55 -12.10 -11.19 -6.96
CA PRO A 55 -12.24 -12.29 -6.00
C PRO A 55 -10.91 -12.89 -5.54
N GLY A 56 -9.94 -13.00 -6.45
CA GLY A 56 -8.59 -13.49 -6.14
C GLY A 56 -7.85 -12.57 -5.17
N ILE A 57 -7.98 -11.25 -5.37
CA ILE A 57 -7.37 -10.22 -4.52
C ILE A 57 -8.01 -10.19 -3.13
N ILE A 58 -9.34 -10.27 -3.06
CA ILE A 58 -10.07 -10.40 -1.79
C ILE A 58 -9.64 -11.68 -1.06
N SER A 59 -9.56 -12.80 -1.78
CA SER A 59 -9.09 -14.07 -1.22
C SER A 59 -7.65 -13.96 -0.70
N ALA A 60 -6.76 -13.21 -1.37
CA ALA A 60 -5.41 -12.97 -0.89
C ALA A 60 -5.38 -12.20 0.45
N TYR A 61 -6.20 -11.16 0.59
CA TYR A 61 -6.38 -10.46 1.86
C TYR A 61 -6.92 -11.38 2.96
N LEU A 62 -7.94 -12.19 2.67
CA LEU A 62 -8.54 -13.14 3.62
C LEU A 62 -7.56 -14.25 4.03
N ASN A 63 -6.63 -14.65 3.13
CA ASN A 63 -5.63 -15.68 3.39
C ASN A 63 -4.35 -15.17 4.10
N TYR A 64 -4.19 -13.86 4.25
CA TYR A 64 -3.08 -13.25 5.00
C TYR A 64 -2.78 -13.92 6.38
N PRO A 65 -3.75 -14.08 7.31
CA PRO A 65 -3.48 -14.69 8.62
C PRO A 65 -2.90 -16.09 8.51
N LYS A 66 -3.47 -16.92 7.64
CA LYS A 66 -3.05 -18.31 7.42
C LYS A 66 -1.62 -18.36 6.87
N ALA A 67 -1.32 -17.56 5.85
CA ALA A 67 0.02 -17.51 5.27
C ALA A 67 1.07 -16.96 6.25
N ALA A 68 0.71 -15.96 7.06
CA ALA A 68 1.61 -15.42 8.09
C ALA A 68 1.87 -16.44 9.21
N GLU A 69 0.86 -17.22 9.62
CA GLU A 69 1.00 -18.28 10.62
C GLU A 69 1.88 -19.45 10.13
N GLU A 70 1.84 -19.81 8.85
CA GLU A 70 2.71 -20.86 8.30
C GLU A 70 4.21 -20.52 8.44
N ASN A 71 4.58 -19.25 8.30
CA ASN A 71 5.94 -18.78 8.55
C ASN A 71 6.33 -18.96 10.04
N LEU A 72 5.42 -18.73 10.97
CA LEU A 72 5.66 -18.96 12.40
C LEU A 72 5.77 -20.46 12.71
N LYS A 73 4.91 -21.31 12.15
CA LYS A 73 5.00 -22.77 12.28
C LYS A 73 6.33 -23.31 11.74
N LYS A 74 6.85 -22.74 10.66
CA LYS A 74 8.21 -23.06 10.17
C LYS A 74 9.27 -22.71 11.21
N CYS A 75 9.20 -21.53 11.82
CA CYS A 75 10.13 -21.11 12.89
C CYS A 75 10.03 -21.99 14.14
N GLU A 76 8.81 -22.37 14.53
CA GLU A 76 8.57 -23.30 15.66
C GLU A 76 9.18 -24.67 15.39
N ARG A 77 8.96 -25.24 14.20
CA ARG A 77 9.58 -26.51 13.81
C ARG A 77 11.10 -26.45 13.87
N SER A 78 11.70 -25.33 13.45
CA SER A 78 13.15 -25.11 13.57
C SER A 78 13.60 -25.02 15.02
N TYR A 79 12.87 -24.28 15.87
CA TYR A 79 13.16 -24.20 17.30
C TYR A 79 13.06 -25.57 17.99
N GLN A 80 12.08 -26.40 17.62
CA GLN A 80 11.90 -27.72 18.22
C GLN A 80 13.09 -28.66 17.97
N LYS A 81 13.78 -28.49 16.84
CA LYS A 81 14.98 -29.26 16.48
C LYS A 81 16.23 -28.89 17.31
N LEU A 82 16.19 -27.79 18.07
CA LEU A 82 17.32 -27.40 18.93
C LEU A 82 17.52 -28.39 20.08
N SER A 83 18.79 -28.57 20.48
CA SER A 83 19.13 -29.34 21.68
C SER A 83 18.60 -28.65 22.95
N PRO A 84 18.40 -29.37 24.07
CA PRO A 84 18.00 -28.76 25.34
C PRO A 84 18.94 -27.63 25.79
N ALA A 85 20.26 -27.80 25.57
CA ALA A 85 21.26 -26.78 25.90
C ALA A 85 21.08 -25.50 25.07
N HIS A 86 20.80 -25.63 23.76
CA HIS A 86 20.53 -24.45 22.93
C HIS A 86 19.20 -23.79 23.27
N LYS A 87 18.14 -24.56 23.56
CA LYS A 87 16.85 -24.01 24.02
C LYS A 87 17.00 -23.19 25.31
N ALA A 88 17.89 -23.62 26.22
CA ALA A 88 18.20 -22.88 27.45
C ALA A 88 18.89 -21.52 27.21
N LEU A 89 19.53 -21.30 26.05
CA LEU A 89 20.14 -20.02 25.68
C LEU A 89 19.13 -19.01 25.11
N VAL A 90 17.99 -19.49 24.60
CA VAL A 90 16.97 -18.68 23.91
C VAL A 90 15.58 -18.89 24.52
N THR A 91 15.50 -18.89 25.86
CA THR A 91 14.26 -19.15 26.60
C THR A 91 13.11 -18.20 26.29
N HIS A 92 13.41 -17.00 25.80
CA HIS A 92 12.43 -16.00 25.37
C HIS A 92 11.78 -16.30 24.01
N PHE A 93 12.37 -17.18 23.19
CA PHE A 93 11.97 -17.40 21.81
C PHE A 93 10.51 -17.87 21.66
N PRO A 94 9.99 -18.83 22.46
CA PRO A 94 8.57 -19.19 22.39
C PRO A 94 7.62 -18.00 22.68
N MET A 95 7.99 -17.13 23.62
CA MET A 95 7.21 -15.93 23.94
C MET A 95 7.23 -14.93 22.77
N LYS A 96 8.37 -14.79 22.08
CA LYS A 96 8.47 -13.99 20.85
C LYS A 96 7.47 -14.48 19.80
N LEU A 97 7.39 -15.79 19.55
CA LEU A 97 6.46 -16.37 18.57
C LEU A 97 5.00 -16.13 18.96
N GLN A 98 4.66 -16.20 20.25
CA GLN A 98 3.32 -15.83 20.74
C GLN A 98 3.00 -14.35 20.51
N ARG A 99 3.98 -13.45 20.72
CA ARG A 99 3.81 -12.02 20.42
C ARG A 99 3.62 -11.77 18.92
N LEU A 100 4.35 -12.47 18.06
CA LEU A 100 4.17 -12.39 16.60
C LEU A 100 2.75 -12.80 16.19
N ARG A 101 2.19 -13.87 16.77
CA ARG A 101 0.79 -14.27 16.52
C ARG A 101 -0.21 -13.17 16.86
N ARG A 102 -0.03 -12.50 18.00
CA ARG A 102 -0.87 -11.35 18.38
C ARG A 102 -0.77 -10.21 17.35
N CYS A 103 0.42 -9.94 16.84
CA CYS A 103 0.62 -8.93 15.81
C CYS A 103 -0.06 -9.32 14.48
N ILE A 104 -0.03 -10.60 14.11
CA ILE A 104 -0.76 -11.13 12.95
C ILE A 104 -2.26 -10.88 13.14
N LEU A 105 -2.82 -11.20 14.30
CA LEU A 105 -4.24 -10.97 14.61
C LEU A 105 -4.62 -9.48 14.49
N MET A 106 -3.77 -8.56 14.96
CA MET A 106 -4.02 -7.12 14.83
C MET A 106 -4.02 -6.67 13.36
N ASN A 107 -3.06 -7.15 12.55
CA ASN A 107 -3.06 -6.86 11.11
C ASN A 107 -4.29 -7.46 10.42
N SER A 108 -4.69 -8.67 10.79
CA SER A 108 -5.91 -9.32 10.26
C SER A 108 -7.17 -8.57 10.63
N HIS A 109 -7.24 -8.03 11.85
CA HIS A 109 -8.35 -7.17 12.26
C HIS A 109 -8.45 -5.91 11.41
N PHE A 110 -7.33 -5.23 11.15
CA PHE A 110 -7.28 -4.09 10.23
C PHE A 110 -7.74 -4.47 8.81
N ILE A 111 -7.17 -5.56 8.25
CA ILE A 111 -7.54 -6.05 6.91
C ILE A 111 -9.04 -6.38 6.82
N TYR A 112 -9.59 -7.02 7.85
CA TYR A 112 -11.00 -7.40 7.85
C TYR A 112 -11.94 -6.19 7.88
N ASN A 113 -11.65 -5.17 8.70
CA ASN A 113 -12.43 -3.92 8.71
C ASN A 113 -12.31 -3.17 7.37
N MET A 114 -11.11 -3.17 6.78
CA MET A 114 -10.89 -2.60 5.46
C MET A 114 -11.73 -3.30 4.38
N LEU A 115 -11.81 -4.63 4.40
CA LEU A 115 -12.66 -5.38 3.47
C LEU A 115 -14.15 -5.17 3.77
N GLN A 116 -14.58 -5.10 5.03
CA GLN A 116 -15.98 -4.84 5.37
C GLN A 116 -16.50 -3.49 4.82
N ALA A 117 -15.64 -2.48 4.83
CA ALA A 117 -15.93 -1.16 4.29
C ALA A 117 -15.78 -1.08 2.76
N PHE A 118 -15.22 -2.10 2.11
CA PHE A 118 -15.07 -2.12 0.67
C PHE A 118 -16.39 -2.53 0.01
N GLU A 119 -16.91 -1.64 -0.83
CA GLU A 119 -18.05 -1.89 -1.70
C GLU A 119 -17.53 -2.19 -3.11
N PRO A 120 -17.55 -3.45 -3.58
CA PRO A 120 -17.09 -3.80 -4.91
C PRO A 120 -17.87 -3.03 -5.98
N PRO A 121 -17.20 -2.52 -7.03
CA PRO A 121 -17.88 -1.80 -8.11
C PRO A 121 -18.75 -2.71 -9.00
N ILE A 122 -18.70 -4.03 -8.79
CA ILE A 122 -19.39 -5.07 -9.57
C ILE A 122 -20.08 -6.03 -8.60
N ASP A 123 -21.24 -6.56 -8.99
CA ASP A 123 -21.95 -7.60 -8.25
C ASP A 123 -21.21 -8.94 -8.35
N LEU A 124 -20.49 -9.31 -7.29
CA LEU A 124 -19.71 -10.55 -7.20
C LEU A 124 -20.58 -11.79 -6.89
N SER A 125 -21.89 -11.65 -6.71
CA SER A 125 -22.77 -12.76 -6.28
C SER A 125 -22.95 -13.86 -7.33
N GLN A 126 -22.69 -13.57 -8.62
CA GLN A 126 -22.99 -14.49 -9.73
C GLN A 126 -21.83 -15.45 -10.09
N GLU A 127 -20.59 -15.15 -9.69
CA GLU A 127 -19.41 -15.98 -10.04
C GLU A 127 -19.01 -17.01 -8.96
N LEU A 128 -19.69 -16.99 -7.80
CA LEU A 128 -19.41 -17.92 -6.70
C LEU A 128 -19.91 -19.36 -6.94
N ASP A 129 -20.67 -19.61 -8.03
CA ASP A 129 -21.36 -20.89 -8.28
C ASP A 129 -20.73 -21.75 -9.41
N GLY A 130 -19.51 -21.41 -9.89
CA GLY A 130 -19.00 -21.93 -11.16
C GLY A 130 -17.53 -22.36 -11.27
N CYS A 131 -16.79 -22.57 -10.18
CA CYS A 131 -15.36 -22.93 -10.28
C CYS A 131 -15.04 -24.35 -9.76
N GLU A 132 -15.42 -25.37 -10.51
CA GLU A 132 -14.76 -26.68 -10.48
C GLU A 132 -13.67 -26.73 -11.57
N ASP A 133 -12.44 -27.05 -11.17
CA ASP A 133 -11.30 -27.47 -12.00
C ASP A 133 -11.09 -26.76 -13.35
N SER A 134 -10.40 -25.62 -13.30
CA SER A 134 -9.44 -25.29 -14.35
C SER A 134 -8.27 -24.54 -13.74
N ASN A 135 -7.05 -24.91 -14.13
CA ASN A 135 -5.84 -24.15 -13.81
C ASN A 135 -6.06 -22.71 -14.28
N LEU A 136 -6.38 -21.83 -13.34
CA LEU A 136 -6.70 -20.43 -13.59
C LEU A 136 -5.40 -19.67 -13.86
N ASP A 137 -4.96 -19.70 -15.11
CA ASP A 137 -4.18 -18.60 -15.65
C ASP A 137 -5.10 -17.36 -15.69
N CYS A 138 -4.96 -16.51 -14.67
CA CYS A 138 -5.23 -15.09 -14.86
C CYS A 138 -4.27 -14.61 -15.95
N ALA A 139 -4.84 -13.96 -16.97
CA ALA A 139 -4.08 -13.27 -18.01
C ALA A 139 -3.14 -12.23 -17.37
N PRO A 140 -2.05 -11.82 -18.07
CA PRO A 140 -0.81 -11.35 -17.43
C PRO A 140 -0.93 -10.03 -16.67
N HIS A 141 -1.95 -9.22 -16.94
CA HIS A 141 -2.00 -7.81 -16.55
C HIS A 141 -2.05 -7.55 -15.03
N GLU A 142 -2.38 -8.53 -14.20
CA GLU A 142 -2.40 -8.36 -12.73
C GLU A 142 -1.28 -9.11 -11.98
N ARG A 143 -0.35 -9.74 -12.69
CA ARG A 143 0.84 -10.31 -12.05
C ARG A 143 1.83 -9.19 -11.74
N TYR A 144 1.48 -8.36 -10.77
CA TYR A 144 2.44 -7.62 -9.97
C TYR A 144 3.40 -8.62 -9.32
N THR A 145 4.47 -9.00 -9.99
CA THR A 145 5.64 -9.57 -9.31
C THR A 145 6.38 -8.37 -8.74
N LEU A 146 5.94 -7.90 -7.58
CA LEU A 146 6.73 -6.96 -6.78
C LEU A 146 8.04 -7.67 -6.50
N ASP A 147 9.05 -7.27 -7.28
CA ASP A 147 10.33 -7.94 -7.46
C ASP A 147 10.84 -8.47 -6.11
N GLU A 148 11.23 -9.76 -6.05
CA GLU A 148 11.90 -10.32 -4.87
C GLU A 148 13.15 -9.50 -4.50
N ARG A 149 13.66 -8.64 -5.39
CA ARG A 149 14.70 -7.63 -5.11
C ARG A 149 14.23 -6.51 -4.18
N HIS A 150 12.95 -6.12 -4.18
CA HIS A 150 12.39 -5.18 -3.18
C HIS A 150 12.23 -5.82 -1.79
N ASP A 151 12.09 -7.15 -1.69
CA ASP A 151 12.09 -7.92 -0.43
C ASP A 151 13.42 -8.65 -0.15
N SER A 152 14.51 -8.22 -0.80
CA SER A 152 15.87 -8.78 -0.61
C SER A 152 16.41 -8.66 0.82
N SER A 153 15.65 -8.04 1.73
CA SER A 153 15.87 -8.17 3.18
C SER A 153 15.70 -9.61 3.70
N CYS A 154 15.14 -10.52 2.89
CA CYS A 154 14.81 -11.90 3.27
C CYS A 154 15.21 -13.00 2.28
N GLN A 155 16.11 -12.75 1.32
CA GLN A 155 16.74 -13.87 0.62
C GLN A 155 17.60 -14.63 1.66
N PRO A 156 17.41 -15.95 1.88
CA PRO A 156 18.44 -16.72 2.55
C PRO A 156 19.70 -16.52 1.71
N ALA A 157 20.80 -16.11 2.35
CA ALA A 157 22.09 -15.99 1.71
C ALA A 157 22.21 -17.11 0.68
N LEU A 158 22.35 -16.75 -0.61
CA LEU A 158 22.79 -17.67 -1.63
C LEU A 158 24.11 -18.23 -1.11
N THR A 159 24.04 -19.34 -0.37
CA THR A 159 25.16 -20.22 -0.17
C THR A 159 25.42 -20.74 -1.56
N ASN A 160 26.33 -20.07 -2.27
CA ASN A 160 27.08 -20.73 -3.31
C ASN A 160 27.50 -22.07 -2.72
N SER A 161 26.86 -23.15 -3.16
CA SER A 161 27.43 -24.46 -3.03
C SER A 161 28.63 -24.49 -3.95
N CYS A 162 29.71 -23.83 -3.52
CA CYS A 162 31.03 -24.15 -4.00
C CYS A 162 31.25 -25.60 -3.57
N THR A 163 30.98 -26.50 -4.51
CA THR A 163 31.53 -27.84 -4.53
C THR A 163 33.04 -27.69 -4.53
N TYR A 164 33.63 -27.59 -3.34
CA TYR A 164 35.06 -27.72 -3.14
C TYR A 164 35.41 -29.16 -3.51
N LYS A 165 35.93 -29.33 -4.74
CA LYS A 165 36.78 -30.48 -5.05
C LYS A 165 38.01 -30.38 -4.15
N GLU A 166 38.25 -31.45 -3.41
CA GLU A 166 39.44 -31.67 -2.62
C GLU A 166 40.70 -31.51 -3.49
N GLU A 167 41.58 -30.58 -3.12
CA GLU A 167 43.02 -30.81 -3.22
C GLU A 167 43.70 -30.29 -1.95
N SER A 168 44.31 -31.23 -1.23
CA SER A 168 45.04 -31.02 0.02
C SER A 168 46.41 -30.37 -0.20
N LYS A 169 46.81 -29.49 0.73
CA LYS A 169 48.12 -29.41 1.44
C LYS A 169 48.54 -27.95 1.71
N HIS A 170 48.48 -27.50 2.97
CA HIS A 170 49.66 -27.39 3.84
C HIS A 170 49.31 -26.73 5.19
N ILE A 171 49.90 -27.33 6.22
CA ILE A 171 49.81 -27.02 7.65
C ILE A 171 50.55 -25.73 8.00
N ARG A 172 49.93 -24.84 8.80
CA ARG A 172 50.53 -24.18 9.99
C ARG A 172 49.53 -23.28 10.73
N GLU A 173 49.37 -23.55 12.02
CA GLU A 173 48.86 -22.60 13.03
C GLU A 173 49.97 -22.37 14.10
N PRO A 174 49.75 -21.65 15.23
CA PRO A 174 49.63 -20.19 15.35
C PRO A 174 50.45 -19.66 16.55
N ILE A 175 50.86 -18.38 16.63
CA ILE A 175 51.41 -17.84 17.90
C ILE A 175 51.08 -16.34 18.13
N THR A 176 50.41 -16.09 19.29
CA THR A 176 50.36 -14.91 20.19
C THR A 176 49.81 -13.57 19.67
N GLY A 177 48.96 -12.81 20.38
CA GLY A 177 48.56 -12.80 21.79
C GLY A 177 48.96 -11.45 22.42
N VAL A 178 48.01 -10.67 22.97
CA VAL A 178 48.23 -9.62 23.98
C VAL A 178 46.93 -9.38 24.80
N SER A 179 47.12 -9.26 26.11
CA SER A 179 46.22 -9.00 27.26
C SER A 179 45.49 -7.64 27.22
N ILE A 180 44.45 -7.37 28.03
CA ILE A 180 44.58 -6.82 29.42
C ILE A 180 43.20 -6.67 30.13
N GLU A 181 43.20 -7.13 31.38
CA GLU A 181 42.56 -6.67 32.65
C GLU A 181 41.04 -6.56 32.87
N GLU A 182 40.61 -7.35 33.87
CA GLU A 182 39.49 -7.14 34.79
C GLU A 182 39.68 -5.91 35.70
N LEU A 183 38.58 -5.27 36.09
CA LEU A 183 38.50 -4.57 37.38
C LEU A 183 37.10 -4.72 38.00
N GLN A 184 37.08 -5.45 39.11
CA GLN A 184 35.94 -5.72 39.99
C GLN A 184 35.63 -4.55 40.94
N ARG A 185 34.35 -4.48 41.36
CA ARG A 185 33.74 -4.10 42.67
C ARG A 185 32.48 -3.25 42.46
N LYS A 186 31.37 -3.39 43.18
CA LYS A 186 31.09 -3.93 44.52
C LYS A 186 29.56 -4.12 44.68
N GLU A 187 29.17 -5.14 45.44
CA GLU A 187 27.81 -5.39 45.93
C GLU A 187 27.42 -4.45 47.08
N ALA A 188 26.11 -4.27 47.28
CA ALA A 188 25.49 -4.11 48.60
C ALA A 188 24.03 -4.61 48.57
N HIS A 189 23.72 -5.55 49.47
CA HIS A 189 22.39 -6.03 49.86
C HIS A 189 21.53 -4.92 50.49
N ASP A 190 20.18 -4.98 50.39
CA ASP A 190 19.36 -5.38 51.56
C ASP A 190 17.84 -5.55 51.33
N HIS A 191 17.33 -6.55 52.07
CA HIS A 191 16.00 -6.79 52.67
C HIS A 191 14.65 -6.78 51.90
N SER A 192 13.97 -7.94 52.02
CA SER A 192 12.51 -8.16 51.90
C SER A 192 11.70 -7.49 53.03
N PRO A 193 10.34 -7.52 52.98
CA PRO A 193 9.59 -8.66 53.51
C PRO A 193 8.34 -9.08 52.69
N LYS A 194 7.70 -10.14 53.20
CA LYS A 194 6.69 -11.04 52.64
C LYS A 194 5.23 -10.57 52.82
N ASP A 195 4.33 -11.46 52.37
CA ASP A 195 2.92 -11.72 52.73
C ASP A 195 1.89 -11.09 51.74
N ASP A 196 0.81 -11.75 51.30
CA ASP A 196 0.17 -12.99 51.75
C ASP A 196 -0.75 -13.58 50.65
N SER A 197 -1.10 -14.85 50.83
CA SER A 197 -1.91 -15.71 49.98
C SER A 197 -3.41 -15.37 49.89
N ALA A 198 -4.07 -15.76 48.79
CA ALA A 198 -5.34 -16.51 48.85
C ALA A 198 -5.72 -17.10 47.47
N ASP A 199 -5.73 -18.43 47.40
CA ASP A 199 -6.46 -19.28 46.45
C ASP A 199 -7.97 -18.97 46.45
N THR A 200 -8.66 -19.11 45.31
CA THR A 200 -9.87 -19.97 45.22
C THR A 200 -10.09 -20.45 43.79
N ARG A 201 -10.45 -21.73 43.70
CA ARG A 201 -10.54 -22.63 42.55
C ARG A 201 -11.90 -22.59 41.82
N ILE A 202 -11.83 -22.83 40.51
CA ILE A 202 -12.57 -23.82 39.69
C ILE A 202 -14.11 -23.79 39.72
N ASN A 203 -14.74 -23.65 38.54
CA ASN A 203 -15.66 -24.69 38.06
C ASN A 203 -15.83 -24.71 36.52
N ASP A 204 -15.35 -25.80 35.93
CA ASP A 204 -15.72 -26.35 34.62
C ASP A 204 -17.15 -26.89 34.66
N LYS A 205 -17.92 -26.69 33.57
CA LYS A 205 -18.98 -27.63 33.16
C LYS A 205 -19.14 -27.65 31.64
N THR A 206 -18.61 -28.71 31.04
CA THR A 206 -19.02 -29.32 29.77
C THR A 206 -20.42 -29.94 29.89
N CYS A 207 -21.19 -29.95 28.80
CA CYS A 207 -22.27 -30.92 28.61
C CYS A 207 -22.48 -31.19 27.11
N GLU A 208 -22.46 -32.47 26.77
CA GLU A 208 -22.63 -33.07 25.44
C GLU A 208 -24.08 -33.54 25.19
N CYS A 209 -24.47 -33.50 23.91
CA CYS A 209 -25.39 -34.39 23.16
C CYS A 209 -26.92 -34.39 23.44
N HIS A 210 -27.72 -34.15 22.38
CA HIS A 210 -28.46 -35.21 21.66
C HIS A 210 -29.23 -34.69 20.42
N GLU A 211 -29.35 -35.58 19.43
CA GLU A 211 -29.97 -35.45 18.11
C GLU A 211 -31.49 -35.19 18.11
N GLY A 212 -31.97 -34.49 17.06
CA GLY A 212 -33.37 -34.40 16.69
C GLY A 212 -33.53 -33.94 15.23
N GLN A 213 -34.20 -34.77 14.43
CA GLN A 213 -34.42 -34.65 12.98
C GLN A 213 -35.42 -33.56 12.56
N LEU A 214 -35.14 -33.01 11.36
CA LEU A 214 -36.03 -32.56 10.27
C LEU A 214 -37.12 -31.51 10.54
N ASN A 215 -36.99 -30.36 9.86
CA ASN A 215 -37.99 -29.92 8.88
C ASN A 215 -37.38 -28.91 7.89
N HIS A 216 -37.57 -29.20 6.60
CA HIS A 216 -37.34 -28.29 5.49
C HIS A 216 -38.30 -27.10 5.59
N ASP A 217 -37.77 -25.89 5.58
CA ASP A 217 -38.52 -24.71 5.17
C ASP A 217 -37.69 -23.97 4.13
N HIS A 218 -38.22 -23.92 2.91
CA HIS A 218 -37.67 -23.14 1.80
C HIS A 218 -37.96 -21.66 2.04
N GLY A 219 -37.18 -21.05 2.94
CA GLY A 219 -37.06 -19.61 3.05
C GLY A 219 -36.03 -19.12 2.05
N SER A 220 -36.42 -18.22 1.15
CA SER A 220 -35.48 -17.45 0.34
C SER A 220 -34.51 -16.74 1.29
N VAL A 221 -33.27 -17.22 1.35
CA VAL A 221 -32.21 -16.56 2.09
C VAL A 221 -31.98 -15.22 1.37
N SER A 222 -32.33 -14.14 2.03
CA SER A 222 -31.86 -12.81 1.64
C SER A 222 -30.35 -12.84 1.81
N PHE A 223 -29.61 -13.00 0.72
CA PHE A 223 -28.15 -12.89 0.70
C PHE A 223 -27.79 -11.50 1.25
N SER A 224 -26.88 -11.46 2.22
CA SER A 224 -26.38 -10.19 2.74
C SER A 224 -25.33 -9.66 1.78
N SER A 225 -25.11 -8.34 1.73
CA SER A 225 -24.17 -7.69 0.80
C SER A 225 -22.69 -8.11 0.97
N HIS A 226 -22.40 -9.06 1.86
CA HIS A 226 -21.07 -9.45 2.33
C HIS A 226 -20.83 -10.96 2.31
N ASP A 227 -21.60 -11.74 1.56
CA ASP A 227 -21.48 -13.21 1.57
C ASP A 227 -20.12 -13.71 1.02
N TRP A 228 -19.36 -12.85 0.33
CA TRP A 228 -17.97 -13.09 -0.07
C TRP A 228 -16.93 -12.98 1.06
N LEU A 229 -17.32 -12.48 2.24
CA LEU A 229 -16.48 -12.49 3.45
C LEU A 229 -16.51 -13.82 4.20
N ASP A 230 -17.33 -14.78 3.77
CA ASP A 230 -17.37 -16.10 4.41
C ASP A 230 -16.04 -16.83 4.24
N SER A 231 -15.45 -17.25 5.37
CA SER A 231 -14.19 -17.99 5.41
C SER A 231 -14.28 -19.37 4.76
N SER A 232 -15.49 -19.85 4.45
CA SER A 232 -15.72 -21.07 3.67
C SER A 232 -15.27 -20.95 2.20
N LEU A 233 -15.11 -19.72 1.68
CA LEU A 233 -14.66 -19.41 0.31
C LEU A 233 -13.13 -19.26 0.18
N GLN A 234 -12.36 -19.65 1.21
CA GLN A 234 -10.89 -19.64 1.18
C GLN A 234 -10.34 -20.67 0.18
N THR A 235 -10.31 -20.30 -1.09
CA THR A 235 -9.60 -21.01 -2.15
C THR A 235 -8.09 -20.99 -1.90
N HIS A 236 -7.36 -21.92 -2.52
CA HIS A 236 -5.90 -21.95 -2.44
C HIS A 236 -5.31 -20.74 -3.19
N VAL A 237 -4.88 -19.72 -2.45
CA VAL A 237 -4.24 -18.52 -3.01
C VAL A 237 -2.73 -18.74 -3.17
N PRO A 238 -2.14 -18.43 -4.35
CA PRO A 238 -0.70 -18.40 -4.52
C PRO A 238 0.00 -17.51 -3.49
N LEU A 239 1.15 -17.94 -2.97
CA LEU A 239 1.89 -17.16 -1.95
C LEU A 239 2.27 -15.76 -2.46
N VAL A 240 2.57 -15.63 -3.75
CA VAL A 240 2.91 -14.35 -4.40
C VAL A 240 1.81 -13.29 -4.22
N ASP A 241 0.54 -13.68 -4.23
CA ASP A 241 -0.58 -12.76 -4.05
C ASP A 241 -0.74 -12.34 -2.59
N VAL A 242 -0.45 -13.23 -1.64
CA VAL A 242 -0.42 -12.87 -0.22
C VAL A 242 0.81 -12.01 0.13
N ASP A 243 1.92 -12.16 -0.59
CA ASP A 243 3.09 -11.30 -0.46
C ASP A 243 2.78 -9.86 -0.90
N LYS A 244 1.92 -9.66 -1.91
CA LYS A 244 1.39 -8.32 -2.25
C LYS A 244 0.69 -7.68 -1.05
N VAL A 245 -0.12 -8.44 -0.30
CA VAL A 245 -0.77 -7.92 0.93
C VAL A 245 0.27 -7.46 1.96
N ARG A 246 1.37 -8.21 2.13
CA ARG A 246 2.48 -7.80 3.02
C ARG A 246 3.13 -6.50 2.52
N CYS A 247 3.30 -6.34 1.20
CA CYS A 247 3.77 -5.10 0.60
C CYS A 247 2.81 -3.93 0.86
N ILE A 248 1.49 -4.13 0.81
CA ILE A 248 0.49 -3.09 1.13
C ILE A 248 0.66 -2.62 2.58
N ILE A 249 0.79 -3.55 3.54
CA ILE A 249 1.01 -3.19 4.95
C ILE A 249 2.27 -2.33 5.14
N ARG A 250 3.33 -2.55 4.35
CA ARG A 250 4.53 -1.69 4.36
C ARG A 250 4.30 -0.34 3.67
N ASN A 251 3.55 -0.30 2.57
CA ASN A 251 3.19 0.94 1.87
C ASN A 251 2.35 1.86 2.75
N ILE A 252 1.49 1.31 3.61
CA ILE A 252 0.75 2.08 4.61
C ILE A 252 1.70 2.87 5.52
N VAL A 253 2.86 2.31 5.88
CA VAL A 253 3.85 3.04 6.68
C VAL A 253 4.40 4.24 5.93
N ARG A 254 4.78 4.04 4.66
CA ARG A 254 5.30 5.09 3.78
C ARG A 254 4.31 6.25 3.69
N ASP A 255 3.04 5.97 3.38
CA ASP A 255 2.06 6.99 3.04
C ASP A 255 1.29 7.56 4.24
N TRP A 256 1.05 6.77 5.29
CA TRP A 256 0.08 7.10 6.33
C TRP A 256 0.57 6.91 7.76
N ALA A 257 1.86 6.61 7.96
CA ALA A 257 2.44 6.60 9.31
C ALA A 257 3.44 7.73 9.49
N ALA A 258 3.56 8.22 10.72
CA ALA A 258 4.60 9.19 11.10
C ALA A 258 6.02 8.62 10.87
N GLU A 259 6.17 7.30 10.96
CA GLU A 259 7.45 6.63 10.69
C GLU A 259 7.89 6.77 9.21
N GLY A 260 6.93 6.91 8.28
CA GLY A 260 7.18 7.17 6.87
C GLY A 260 7.53 8.63 6.54
N GLN A 261 7.42 9.56 7.48
CA GLN A 261 7.60 11.00 7.23
C GLN A 261 8.95 11.31 6.57
N ARG A 262 10.04 10.69 7.04
CA ARG A 262 11.37 10.91 6.45
C ARG A 262 11.42 10.52 4.98
N GLU A 263 10.81 9.38 4.62
CA GLU A 263 10.76 8.89 3.25
C GLU A 263 9.91 9.82 2.37
N ARG A 264 8.77 10.31 2.90
CA ARG A 264 7.95 11.34 2.25
C ARG A 264 8.66 12.68 2.10
N ASP A 265 9.44 13.11 3.09
CA ASP A 265 10.25 14.34 3.00
C ASP A 265 11.34 14.24 1.93
N GLN A 266 11.83 13.03 1.65
CA GLN A 266 12.79 12.79 0.58
C GLN A 266 12.12 12.66 -0.80
N CYS A 267 10.88 12.18 -0.88
CA CYS A 267 10.16 11.96 -2.13
C CYS A 267 9.13 13.06 -2.45
N TYR A 268 8.15 13.28 -1.59
CA TYR A 268 6.98 14.13 -1.84
C TYR A 268 7.32 15.60 -1.67
N LYS A 269 8.06 15.97 -0.63
CA LYS A 269 8.40 17.38 -0.38
C LYS A 269 9.11 18.07 -1.57
N PRO A 270 10.12 17.48 -2.23
CA PRO A 270 10.71 18.06 -3.44
C PRO A 270 9.72 18.32 -4.58
N ILE A 271 8.72 17.45 -4.74
CA ILE A 271 7.67 17.58 -5.75
C ILE A 271 6.70 18.71 -5.37
N LEU A 272 6.27 18.74 -4.11
CA LEU A 272 5.35 19.74 -3.57
C LEU A 272 5.95 21.14 -3.62
N GLU A 273 7.22 21.29 -3.25
CA GLU A 273 7.97 22.56 -3.36
C GLU A 273 8.10 23.03 -4.81
N GLU A 274 8.26 22.09 -5.75
CA GLU A 274 8.35 22.40 -7.17
C GLU A 274 6.99 22.88 -7.72
N LEU A 275 5.90 22.19 -7.37
CA LEU A 275 4.54 22.62 -7.70
C LEU A 275 4.22 24.00 -7.12
N ASP A 276 4.55 24.24 -5.86
CA ASP A 276 4.35 25.53 -5.20
C ASP A 276 5.11 26.67 -5.92
N SER A 277 6.36 26.39 -6.33
CA SER A 277 7.19 27.34 -7.09
C SER A 277 6.68 27.61 -8.49
N LEU A 278 6.09 26.63 -9.18
CA LEU A 278 5.63 26.74 -10.56
C LEU A 278 4.24 27.38 -10.67
N PHE A 279 3.41 27.21 -9.63
CA PHE A 279 2.03 27.70 -9.57
C PHE A 279 1.80 28.59 -8.32
N PRO A 280 2.51 29.73 -8.18
CA PRO A 280 2.43 30.56 -6.97
C PRO A 280 1.09 31.30 -6.83
N ASP A 281 0.39 31.54 -7.94
CA ASP A 281 -0.87 32.28 -7.98
C ASP A 281 -2.12 31.38 -8.03
N ARG A 282 -1.95 30.06 -7.90
CA ARG A 282 -3.03 29.05 -8.01
C ARG A 282 -4.28 29.34 -7.16
N LEU A 283 -4.11 29.93 -5.97
CA LEU A 283 -5.22 30.28 -5.07
C LEU A 283 -5.99 31.55 -5.50
N LYS A 284 -5.44 32.31 -6.44
CA LYS A 284 -6.06 33.53 -7.00
C LYS A 284 -6.77 33.26 -8.33
N GLU A 285 -6.52 32.11 -8.94
CA GLU A 285 -7.12 31.73 -10.21
C GLU A 285 -8.59 31.37 -9.99
N SER A 286 -9.45 31.71 -10.98
CA SER A 286 -10.87 31.36 -10.92
C SER A 286 -11.11 29.85 -10.99
N THR A 287 -10.16 29.13 -11.58
CA THR A 287 -10.14 27.66 -11.66
C THR A 287 -8.74 27.21 -11.26
N PRO A 288 -8.58 26.46 -10.16
CA PRO A 288 -7.27 26.00 -9.76
C PRO A 288 -6.62 25.06 -10.79
N PRO A 289 -5.28 25.01 -10.87
CA PRO A 289 -4.57 24.13 -11.80
C PRO A 289 -4.85 22.66 -11.52
N ALA A 290 -4.99 21.88 -12.59
CA ALA A 290 -5.22 20.44 -12.54
C ALA A 290 -3.90 19.66 -12.54
N CYS A 291 -3.76 18.75 -11.57
CA CYS A 291 -2.60 17.89 -11.41
C CYS A 291 -3.01 16.41 -11.40
N LEU A 292 -2.42 15.62 -12.28
CA LEU A 292 -2.58 14.17 -12.31
C LEU A 292 -1.38 13.48 -11.63
N VAL A 293 -1.65 12.44 -10.84
CA VAL A 293 -0.64 11.61 -10.18
C VAL A 293 -0.83 10.14 -10.59
N PRO A 294 -0.19 9.68 -11.69
CA PRO A 294 -0.21 8.27 -12.08
C PRO A 294 0.55 7.39 -11.08
N GLY A 295 0.04 6.19 -10.81
CA GLY A 295 0.59 5.29 -9.79
C GLY A 295 0.53 5.91 -8.39
N ALA A 296 -0.64 6.43 -8.01
CA ALA A 296 -0.83 7.16 -6.76
C ALA A 296 -0.72 6.29 -5.50
N GLY A 297 -0.69 4.95 -5.62
CA GLY A 297 -0.57 4.05 -4.49
C GLY A 297 -1.70 4.23 -3.50
N LEU A 298 -1.38 4.61 -2.25
CA LEU A 298 -2.37 4.85 -1.20
C LEU A 298 -2.86 6.31 -1.15
N GLY A 299 -2.54 7.11 -2.16
CA GLY A 299 -3.14 8.43 -2.41
C GLY A 299 -2.54 9.59 -1.61
N ARG A 300 -1.50 9.37 -0.79
CA ARG A 300 -0.95 10.42 0.09
C ARG A 300 -0.42 11.62 -0.69
N LEU A 301 0.36 11.40 -1.75
CA LEU A 301 0.93 12.50 -2.55
C LEU A 301 -0.17 13.29 -3.26
N ALA A 302 -1.17 12.59 -3.84
CA ALA A 302 -2.31 13.23 -4.49
C ALA A 302 -3.14 14.06 -3.50
N LEU A 303 -3.31 13.58 -2.25
CA LEU A 303 -3.94 14.33 -1.17
C LEU A 303 -3.12 15.58 -0.80
N GLU A 304 -1.80 15.47 -0.63
CA GLU A 304 -0.96 16.63 -0.28
C GLU A 304 -0.93 17.68 -1.40
N ILE A 305 -0.96 17.26 -2.67
CA ILE A 305 -1.11 18.16 -3.82
C ILE A 305 -2.47 18.87 -3.79
N SER A 306 -3.55 18.17 -3.45
CA SER A 306 -4.86 18.80 -3.24
C SER A 306 -4.80 19.83 -2.11
N CYS A 307 -4.15 19.52 -0.99
CA CYS A 307 -3.99 20.44 0.15
C CYS A 307 -3.20 21.71 -0.22
N LEU A 308 -2.35 21.67 -1.26
CA LEU A 308 -1.70 22.87 -1.79
C LEU A 308 -2.66 23.78 -2.57
N GLY A 309 -3.86 23.32 -2.92
CA GLY A 309 -4.86 24.09 -3.66
C GLY A 309 -5.03 23.69 -5.13
N PHE A 310 -4.54 22.51 -5.54
CA PHE A 310 -4.75 21.99 -6.90
C PHE A 310 -6.07 21.21 -7.01
N ILE A 311 -6.60 21.10 -8.22
CA ILE A 311 -7.52 20.02 -8.57
C ILE A 311 -6.64 18.78 -8.78
N SER A 312 -6.69 17.82 -7.87
CA SER A 312 -5.72 16.71 -7.81
C SER A 312 -6.41 15.39 -8.04
N GLN A 313 -5.96 14.65 -9.04
CA GLN A 313 -6.44 13.29 -9.30
C GLN A 313 -5.29 12.31 -9.16
N GLY A 314 -5.43 11.34 -8.27
CA GLY A 314 -4.58 10.14 -8.28
C GLY A 314 -5.13 9.11 -9.25
N ASN A 315 -4.25 8.34 -9.88
CA ASN A 315 -4.63 7.17 -10.68
C ASN A 315 -3.92 5.94 -10.15
N GLU A 316 -4.65 4.85 -9.97
CA GLU A 316 -4.13 3.58 -9.50
C GLU A 316 -4.89 2.44 -10.17
N PHE A 317 -4.18 1.40 -10.62
CA PHE A 317 -4.80 0.25 -11.27
C PHE A 317 -4.89 -0.96 -10.32
N SER A 318 -3.98 -1.06 -9.34
CA SER A 318 -3.94 -2.21 -8.43
C SER A 318 -5.09 -2.17 -7.44
N TYR A 319 -6.02 -3.12 -7.54
CA TYR A 319 -7.08 -3.30 -6.53
C TYR A 319 -6.53 -3.55 -5.12
N TYR A 320 -5.32 -4.12 -4.98
CA TYR A 320 -4.65 -4.19 -3.68
C TYR A 320 -4.47 -2.80 -3.06
N MET A 321 -3.94 -1.84 -3.83
CA MET A 321 -3.76 -0.46 -3.38
C MET A 321 -5.11 0.25 -3.23
N MET A 322 -6.02 0.11 -4.20
CA MET A 322 -7.30 0.83 -4.20
C MET A 322 -8.19 0.49 -3.01
N ILE A 323 -8.33 -0.79 -2.64
CA ILE A 323 -9.12 -1.21 -1.47
C ILE A 323 -8.56 -0.52 -0.21
N CYS A 324 -7.24 -0.53 -0.04
CA CYS A 324 -6.59 0.07 1.12
C CYS A 324 -6.65 1.60 1.10
N SER A 325 -6.40 2.22 -0.05
CA SER A 325 -6.49 3.66 -0.28
C SER A 325 -7.90 4.17 0.04
N SER A 326 -8.94 3.50 -0.46
CA SER A 326 -10.33 3.88 -0.20
C SER A 326 -10.65 3.82 1.28
N PHE A 327 -10.22 2.76 1.97
CA PHE A 327 -10.43 2.65 3.41
C PHE A 327 -9.77 3.79 4.19
N ILE A 328 -8.49 4.07 3.93
CA ILE A 328 -7.78 5.12 4.64
C ILE A 328 -8.40 6.50 4.34
N LEU A 329 -8.62 6.82 3.07
CA LEU A 329 -9.12 8.13 2.65
C LEU A 329 -10.56 8.42 3.10
N ASN A 330 -11.43 7.41 3.10
CA ASN A 330 -12.88 7.63 3.24
C ASN A 330 -13.46 7.13 4.56
N TYR A 331 -12.84 6.14 5.22
CA TYR A 331 -13.44 5.49 6.39
C TYR A 331 -12.73 5.78 7.71
N THR A 332 -11.47 6.24 7.68
CA THR A 332 -10.78 6.67 8.90
C THR A 332 -11.36 7.97 9.42
N GLN A 333 -11.48 8.09 10.75
CA GLN A 333 -12.16 9.20 11.42
C GLN A 333 -11.21 10.13 12.17
N VAL A 334 -10.10 9.59 12.68
CA VAL A 334 -9.14 10.34 13.49
C VAL A 334 -7.70 9.90 13.23
N PRO A 335 -6.71 10.77 13.47
CA PRO A 335 -5.31 10.35 13.43
C PRO A 335 -5.04 9.25 14.48
N GLY A 336 -4.28 8.23 14.08
CA GLY A 336 -3.85 7.13 14.95
C GLY A 336 -4.96 6.15 15.33
N GLU A 337 -6.07 6.13 14.60
CA GLU A 337 -7.21 5.24 14.84
C GLU A 337 -6.83 3.74 14.81
N TRP A 338 -5.95 3.36 13.88
CA TRP A 338 -5.57 1.97 13.65
C TRP A 338 -4.13 1.71 14.07
N THR A 339 -3.86 0.48 14.53
CA THR A 339 -2.51 0.01 14.83
C THR A 339 -2.17 -1.21 13.98
N ILE A 340 -1.08 -1.12 13.23
CA ILE A 340 -0.55 -2.19 12.38
C ILE A 340 0.86 -2.60 12.82
N TYR A 341 1.29 -3.77 12.35
CA TYR A 341 2.59 -4.39 12.63
C TYR A 341 3.27 -4.80 11.31
N PRO A 342 3.89 -3.86 10.60
CA PRO A 342 4.38 -4.05 9.23
C PRO A 342 5.67 -4.87 9.11
N TRP A 343 6.38 -5.07 10.23
CA TRP A 343 7.74 -5.63 10.22
C TRP A 343 7.82 -7.09 10.70
N ILE A 344 6.67 -7.72 10.96
CA ILE A 344 6.60 -9.04 11.60
C ILE A 344 6.88 -10.21 10.63
N HIS A 345 6.86 -9.97 9.33
CA HIS A 345 6.95 -11.02 8.30
C HIS A 345 8.38 -11.52 8.06
N SER A 346 9.40 -10.78 8.51
CA SER A 346 10.80 -11.16 8.42
C SER A 346 11.43 -11.38 9.80
N ASN A 347 12.17 -12.47 9.96
CA ASN A 347 13.03 -12.69 11.13
C ASN A 347 14.50 -12.31 10.88
N CYS A 348 14.81 -11.80 9.69
CA CYS A 348 16.17 -11.43 9.28
C CYS A 348 16.43 -9.95 9.61
N ASN A 349 17.71 -9.58 9.67
CA ASN A 349 18.17 -8.19 9.71
C ASN A 349 17.53 -7.32 10.81
N SER A 350 17.11 -7.92 11.92
CA SER A 350 16.50 -7.23 13.05
C SER A 350 17.53 -7.03 14.17
N LEU A 351 17.68 -5.80 14.65
CA LEU A 351 18.55 -5.49 15.80
C LEU A 351 17.97 -6.02 17.12
N SER A 352 16.64 -6.00 17.25
CA SER A 352 15.95 -6.51 18.43
C SER A 352 14.56 -7.06 18.09
N ASP A 353 14.03 -7.93 18.95
CA ASP A 353 12.64 -8.40 18.86
C ASP A 353 11.63 -7.25 18.95
N ASN A 354 11.96 -6.21 19.72
CA ASN A 354 11.10 -5.04 19.87
C ASN A 354 11.03 -4.21 18.58
N ASP A 355 12.08 -4.21 17.76
CA ASP A 355 12.02 -3.55 16.46
C ASP A 355 11.09 -4.30 15.51
N GLN A 356 11.15 -5.63 15.49
CA GLN A 356 10.25 -6.46 14.67
C GLN A 356 8.78 -6.35 15.14
N LEU A 357 8.55 -6.33 16.45
CA LEU A 357 7.22 -6.36 17.08
C LEU A 357 6.62 -4.98 17.35
N ARG A 358 7.23 -3.90 16.86
CA ARG A 358 6.75 -2.55 17.18
C ARG A 358 5.40 -2.26 16.51
N PRO A 359 4.45 -1.67 17.25
CA PRO A 359 3.21 -1.16 16.67
C PRO A 359 3.47 0.14 15.90
N ILE A 360 2.69 0.37 14.85
CA ILE A 360 2.64 1.64 14.10
C ILE A 360 1.19 2.13 14.04
N ALA A 361 0.97 3.35 14.52
CA ALA A 361 -0.33 4.01 14.48
C ALA A 361 -0.56 4.72 13.13
N ILE A 362 -1.77 4.59 12.58
CA ILE A 362 -2.20 5.16 11.29
C ILE A 362 -3.67 5.61 11.36
N PRO A 363 -4.11 6.52 10.48
CA PRO A 363 -3.26 7.41 9.68
C PRO A 363 -2.62 8.48 10.58
N ASP A 364 -1.47 9.04 10.19
CA ASP A 364 -0.79 10.10 10.96
C ASP A 364 -1.46 11.47 10.85
N ILE A 365 -2.29 11.65 9.82
CA ILE A 365 -3.21 12.76 9.62
C ILE A 365 -4.59 12.20 9.30
N HIS A 366 -5.67 12.92 9.63
CA HIS A 366 -7.01 12.54 9.20
C HIS A 366 -7.29 13.12 7.79
N PRO A 367 -7.51 12.29 6.76
CA PRO A 367 -7.60 12.75 5.36
C PRO A 367 -8.69 13.80 5.13
N ALA A 368 -9.90 13.59 5.66
CA ALA A 368 -11.03 14.48 5.40
C ALA A 368 -10.86 15.87 6.05
N SER A 369 -10.01 15.99 7.08
CA SER A 369 -9.68 17.29 7.71
C SER A 369 -8.29 17.82 7.32
N ALA A 370 -7.63 17.23 6.32
CA ALA A 370 -6.27 17.63 5.92
C ALA A 370 -6.22 18.95 5.14
N GLY A 371 -7.37 19.52 4.76
CA GLY A 371 -7.47 20.73 3.94
C GLY A 371 -7.48 20.45 2.44
N ILE A 372 -8.00 19.28 2.03
CA ILE A 372 -8.22 18.95 0.63
C ILE A 372 -9.20 19.93 -0.04
N THR A 373 -8.99 20.19 -1.33
CA THR A 373 -9.93 20.91 -2.18
C THR A 373 -11.09 19.99 -2.58
N GLU A 374 -12.19 20.57 -3.06
CA GLU A 374 -13.29 19.82 -3.70
C GLU A 374 -12.84 19.06 -4.96
N GLY A 375 -11.64 19.37 -5.48
CA GLY A 375 -11.06 18.74 -6.65
C GLY A 375 -10.21 17.50 -6.38
N PHE A 376 -10.18 16.96 -5.16
CA PHE A 376 -9.47 15.71 -4.86
C PHE A 376 -10.26 14.48 -5.33
N SER A 377 -9.63 13.60 -6.11
CA SER A 377 -10.23 12.33 -6.54
C SER A 377 -9.19 11.23 -6.77
N MET A 378 -9.66 9.98 -6.81
CA MET A 378 -8.88 8.80 -7.22
C MET A 378 -9.59 8.10 -8.38
N CYS A 379 -8.87 7.80 -9.44
CA CYS A 379 -9.37 7.07 -10.60
C CYS A 379 -8.75 5.67 -10.69
N GLY A 380 -9.60 4.64 -10.62
CA GLY A 380 -9.21 3.26 -10.89
C GLY A 380 -8.98 3.01 -12.38
N GLY A 381 -7.95 2.21 -12.71
CA GLY A 381 -7.69 1.73 -14.07
C GLY A 381 -6.25 1.96 -14.54
N ASP A 382 -5.86 1.29 -15.64
CA ASP A 382 -4.53 1.47 -16.23
C ASP A 382 -4.33 2.91 -16.74
N PHE A 383 -3.15 3.47 -16.49
CA PHE A 383 -2.84 4.86 -16.83
C PHE A 383 -3.00 5.15 -18.33
N VAL A 384 -2.49 4.27 -19.19
CA VAL A 384 -2.54 4.50 -20.63
C VAL A 384 -3.98 4.31 -21.11
N GLU A 385 -4.66 3.26 -20.66
CA GLU A 385 -6.04 3.00 -21.08
C GLU A 385 -6.99 4.14 -20.70
N VAL A 386 -6.88 4.66 -19.47
CA VAL A 386 -7.73 5.74 -18.97
C VAL A 386 -7.40 7.08 -19.64
N TYR A 387 -6.13 7.45 -19.73
CA TYR A 387 -5.74 8.83 -20.09
C TYR A 387 -5.32 9.00 -21.55
N ASN A 388 -5.18 7.92 -22.33
CA ASN A 388 -4.95 8.02 -23.77
C ASN A 388 -6.23 8.30 -24.57
N GLU A 389 -7.38 8.50 -23.94
CA GLU A 389 -8.58 8.99 -24.61
C GLU A 389 -8.42 10.43 -25.12
N SER A 390 -9.16 10.79 -26.18
CA SER A 390 -9.13 12.16 -26.73
C SER A 390 -9.71 13.20 -25.78
N SER A 391 -10.61 12.78 -24.87
CA SER A 391 -11.20 13.60 -23.81
C SER A 391 -10.12 14.21 -22.92
N HIS A 392 -9.04 13.48 -22.62
CA HIS A 392 -7.95 13.87 -21.74
C HIS A 392 -6.84 14.70 -22.39
N ALA A 393 -6.87 14.86 -23.72
CA ALA A 393 -5.83 15.58 -24.45
C ALA A 393 -5.78 17.06 -24.04
N GLY A 394 -4.61 17.53 -23.59
CA GLY A 394 -4.42 18.92 -23.17
C GLY A 394 -5.26 19.35 -21.97
N MET A 395 -5.64 18.43 -21.07
CA MET A 395 -6.45 18.75 -19.88
C MET A 395 -5.64 19.15 -18.66
N TRP A 396 -4.40 18.68 -18.53
CA TRP A 396 -3.66 18.76 -17.26
C TRP A 396 -2.61 19.86 -17.28
N ASP A 397 -2.56 20.66 -16.22
CA ASP A 397 -1.52 21.67 -16.02
C ASP A 397 -0.21 21.03 -15.56
N ALA A 398 -0.32 19.99 -14.73
CA ALA A 398 0.81 19.21 -14.24
C ALA A 398 0.52 17.69 -14.27
N VAL A 399 1.56 16.91 -14.55
CA VAL A 399 1.59 15.47 -14.30
C VAL A 399 2.77 15.17 -13.38
N VAL A 400 2.52 14.45 -12.30
CA VAL A 400 3.49 14.11 -11.27
C VAL A 400 3.67 12.60 -11.20
N THR A 401 4.86 12.11 -11.48
CA THR A 401 5.21 10.68 -11.39
C THR A 401 6.19 10.45 -10.25
N CYS A 402 5.84 9.58 -9.30
CA CYS A 402 6.71 9.26 -8.15
C CYS A 402 6.85 7.73 -8.00
N PHE A 403 8.03 7.17 -8.32
CA PHE A 403 8.25 5.71 -8.39
C PHE A 403 7.23 5.00 -9.30
N PHE A 404 7.06 5.52 -10.52
CA PHE A 404 6.00 5.08 -11.45
C PHE A 404 6.51 4.73 -12.86
N ILE A 405 7.40 5.53 -13.46
CA ILE A 405 7.71 5.38 -14.89
C ILE A 405 8.40 4.05 -15.24
N ASP A 406 8.99 3.39 -14.26
CA ASP A 406 9.62 2.08 -14.34
C ASP A 406 8.66 0.90 -14.12
N THR A 407 7.37 1.18 -13.87
CA THR A 407 6.31 0.15 -13.84
C THR A 407 5.75 -0.15 -15.24
N ALA A 408 6.20 0.56 -16.28
CA ALA A 408 5.68 0.39 -17.62
C ALA A 408 6.25 -0.88 -18.30
N HIS A 409 5.41 -1.61 -19.04
CA HIS A 409 5.88 -2.54 -20.07
C HIS A 409 6.64 -1.79 -21.18
N ASN A 410 6.13 -0.61 -21.54
CA ASN A 410 6.71 0.28 -22.54
C ASN A 410 6.74 1.72 -22.01
N VAL A 411 7.86 2.15 -21.45
CA VAL A 411 8.02 3.51 -20.91
C VAL A 411 7.83 4.62 -21.96
N ILE A 412 8.01 4.30 -23.25
CA ILE A 412 7.79 5.26 -24.34
C ILE A 412 6.30 5.65 -24.41
N GLU A 413 5.40 4.68 -24.21
CA GLU A 413 3.96 4.91 -24.22
C GLU A 413 3.53 5.79 -23.04
N TYR A 414 4.10 5.57 -21.85
CA TYR A 414 3.89 6.48 -20.72
C TYR A 414 4.31 7.91 -21.07
N ILE A 415 5.49 8.12 -21.65
CA ILE A 415 5.98 9.45 -22.02
C ILE A 415 5.07 10.10 -23.09
N GLU A 416 4.62 9.32 -24.07
CA GLU A 416 3.69 9.78 -25.10
C GLU A 416 2.34 10.21 -24.50
N THR A 417 1.74 9.39 -23.64
CA THR A 417 0.49 9.71 -22.94
C THR A 417 0.66 10.95 -22.07
N ILE A 418 1.73 11.06 -21.28
CA ILE A 418 2.02 12.25 -20.46
C ILE A 418 2.09 13.50 -21.35
N SER A 419 2.79 13.44 -22.49
CA SER A 419 2.86 14.56 -23.44
C SER A 419 1.49 14.92 -24.00
N LYS A 420 0.70 13.93 -24.41
CA LYS A 420 -0.63 14.14 -25.00
C LYS A 420 -1.59 14.84 -24.03
N ILE A 421 -1.63 14.41 -22.77
CA ILE A 421 -2.62 14.87 -21.80
C ILE A 421 -2.26 16.21 -21.15
N LEU A 422 -0.97 16.56 -21.15
CA LEU A 422 -0.52 17.87 -20.69
C LEU A 422 -0.99 18.99 -21.65
N LYS A 423 -1.46 20.09 -21.05
CA LYS A 423 -1.65 21.36 -21.75
C LYS A 423 -0.34 21.80 -22.41
N ASP A 424 -0.47 22.63 -23.44
CA ASP A 424 0.67 23.36 -23.98
C ASP A 424 1.28 24.25 -22.89
N GLY A 425 2.59 24.12 -22.66
CA GLY A 425 3.27 24.77 -21.55
C GLY A 425 3.12 24.07 -20.20
N GLY A 426 2.35 22.97 -20.12
CA GLY A 426 2.19 22.15 -18.93
C GLY A 426 3.49 21.46 -18.50
N VAL A 427 3.53 20.99 -17.25
CA VAL A 427 4.76 20.48 -16.63
C VAL A 427 4.65 19.01 -16.23
N TRP A 428 5.72 18.27 -16.45
CA TRP A 428 5.93 16.94 -15.94
C TRP A 428 7.02 16.96 -14.87
N ILE A 429 6.64 16.63 -13.64
CA ILE A 429 7.55 16.48 -12.51
C ILE A 429 7.71 14.99 -12.21
N ASN A 430 8.94 14.50 -12.20
CA ASN A 430 9.24 13.10 -11.89
C ASN A 430 10.17 12.98 -10.69
N LEU A 431 9.97 11.94 -9.88
CA LEU A 431 10.96 11.43 -8.93
C LEU A 431 10.89 9.90 -8.89
N GLY A 432 11.93 9.21 -9.35
CA GLY A 432 11.96 7.76 -9.25
C GLY A 432 13.28 7.14 -9.71
N PRO A 433 13.52 5.86 -9.42
CA PRO A 433 14.57 5.08 -10.04
C PRO A 433 14.14 4.62 -11.44
N LEU A 434 14.94 3.73 -12.04
CA LEU A 434 14.59 2.97 -13.24
C LEU A 434 14.75 1.47 -12.95
N LEU A 435 13.98 0.96 -11.99
CA LEU A 435 13.94 -0.45 -11.64
C LEU A 435 12.77 -1.11 -12.39
N TYR A 436 13.00 -1.43 -13.67
CA TYR A 436 11.97 -1.92 -14.57
C TYR A 436 11.32 -3.21 -14.05
N HIS A 437 10.00 -3.13 -13.83
CA HIS A 437 9.23 -4.15 -13.14
C HIS A 437 9.26 -5.52 -13.85
N PHE A 438 9.25 -5.51 -15.19
CA PHE A 438 9.12 -6.71 -16.02
C PHE A 438 10.46 -7.22 -16.57
N ALA A 439 11.59 -6.61 -16.19
CA ALA A 439 12.91 -6.96 -16.74
C ALA A 439 13.39 -8.36 -16.35
N ASP A 440 12.93 -8.87 -15.20
CA ASP A 440 13.36 -10.14 -14.61
C ASP A 440 12.23 -11.20 -14.61
N THR A 441 11.14 -11.02 -15.36
CA THR A 441 10.08 -12.03 -15.43
C THR A 441 10.52 -13.23 -16.27
N TYR A 442 11.36 -14.09 -15.68
CA TYR A 442 11.80 -15.34 -16.29
C TYR A 442 10.66 -16.36 -16.30
N GLY A 443 10.16 -16.70 -17.48
CA GLY A 443 9.17 -17.78 -17.66
C GLY A 443 8.05 -17.50 -18.65
N HIS A 444 7.88 -16.25 -19.07
CA HIS A 444 6.91 -15.86 -20.10
C HIS A 444 7.66 -15.25 -21.28
N GLU A 445 7.96 -16.06 -22.31
CA GLU A 445 8.74 -15.64 -23.50
C GLU A 445 8.13 -14.45 -24.28
N ASN A 446 6.93 -13.97 -23.90
CA ASN A 446 6.18 -12.92 -24.57
C ASN A 446 5.82 -11.71 -23.68
N GLU A 447 6.28 -11.62 -22.42
CA GLU A 447 5.99 -10.43 -21.61
C GLU A 447 6.88 -9.26 -22.06
N MET A 448 6.23 -8.16 -22.49
CA MET A 448 6.94 -7.00 -23.03
C MET A 448 7.56 -6.18 -21.89
N SER A 449 8.84 -5.85 -22.04
CA SER A 449 9.56 -4.92 -21.17
C SER A 449 10.57 -4.15 -22.01
N ILE A 450 10.56 -2.82 -21.92
CA ILE A 450 11.50 -1.92 -22.62
C ILE A 450 12.32 -1.14 -21.60
N GLU A 451 13.52 -1.62 -21.30
CA GLU A 451 14.42 -1.05 -20.31
C GLU A 451 15.30 0.05 -20.92
N LEU A 452 14.90 1.31 -20.76
CA LEU A 452 15.69 2.45 -21.21
C LEU A 452 16.65 2.96 -20.13
N SER A 453 17.82 3.44 -20.57
CA SER A 453 18.68 4.23 -19.70
C SER A 453 18.04 5.59 -19.40
N LEU A 454 18.46 6.26 -18.31
CA LEU A 454 18.01 7.62 -18.01
C LEU A 454 18.33 8.60 -19.16
N GLU A 455 19.44 8.39 -19.90
CA GLU A 455 19.76 9.20 -21.07
C GLU A 455 18.71 9.01 -22.18
N ASP A 456 18.32 7.77 -22.45
CA ASP A 456 17.34 7.46 -23.49
C ASP A 456 15.93 7.91 -23.09
N VAL A 457 15.54 7.77 -21.82
CA VAL A 457 14.28 8.35 -21.28
C VAL A 457 14.19 9.84 -21.58
N LYS A 458 15.27 10.60 -21.32
CA LYS A 458 15.32 12.04 -21.63
C LYS A 458 15.29 12.33 -23.12
N ARG A 459 15.94 11.50 -23.94
CA ARG A 459 15.93 11.64 -25.41
C ARG A 459 14.51 11.42 -25.96
N VAL A 460 13.81 10.41 -25.47
CA VAL A 460 12.41 10.13 -25.80
C VAL A 460 11.50 11.28 -25.34
N ALA A 461 11.66 11.75 -24.10
CA ALA A 461 10.92 12.91 -23.62
C ALA A 461 11.13 14.14 -24.51
N SER A 462 12.37 14.41 -24.90
CA SER A 462 12.70 15.52 -25.80
C SER A 462 12.04 15.38 -27.17
N HIS A 463 11.93 14.14 -27.69
CA HIS A 463 11.21 13.85 -28.93
C HIS A 463 9.72 14.20 -28.82
N PHE A 464 9.09 13.88 -27.69
CA PHE A 464 7.69 14.23 -27.39
C PHE A 464 7.48 15.68 -26.94
N GLY A 465 8.46 16.57 -27.19
CA GLY A 465 8.30 18.01 -27.00
C GLY A 465 8.59 18.53 -25.60
N PHE A 466 9.17 17.70 -24.71
CA PHE A 466 9.60 18.15 -23.40
C PHE A 466 10.93 18.90 -23.43
N VAL A 467 11.06 19.89 -22.55
CA VAL A 467 12.31 20.61 -22.27
C VAL A 467 12.60 20.50 -20.79
N ILE A 468 13.80 20.03 -20.43
CA ILE A 468 14.23 19.95 -19.02
C ILE A 468 14.48 21.36 -18.49
N GLU A 469 13.80 21.73 -17.41
CA GLU A 469 13.99 23.00 -16.69
C GLU A 469 14.84 22.82 -15.45
N LYS A 470 14.66 21.70 -14.74
CA LYS A 470 15.41 21.34 -13.55
C LYS A 470 15.72 19.85 -13.57
N GLU A 471 16.90 19.50 -13.05
CA GLU A 471 17.31 18.12 -12.84
C GLU A 471 18.23 18.03 -11.62
N ARG A 472 18.05 16.98 -10.81
CA ARG A 472 19.02 16.57 -9.77
C ARG A 472 18.80 15.10 -9.38
N THR A 473 19.78 14.51 -8.74
CA THR A 473 19.63 13.20 -8.08
C THR A 473 19.18 13.38 -6.64
N ILE A 474 18.20 12.59 -6.19
CA ILE A 474 17.73 12.58 -4.81
C ILE A 474 17.89 11.18 -4.23
N GLU A 475 18.59 11.08 -3.10
CA GLU A 475 18.75 9.84 -2.36
C GLU A 475 17.52 9.58 -1.46
N THR A 476 16.92 8.41 -1.58
CA THR A 476 15.74 8.02 -0.80
C THR A 476 15.66 6.51 -0.59
N THR A 477 14.67 6.07 0.18
CA THR A 477 14.28 4.68 0.38
C THR A 477 12.88 4.44 -0.17
N TYR A 478 12.44 3.18 -0.19
CA TYR A 478 11.07 2.82 -0.52
C TYR A 478 10.57 1.72 0.42
N THR A 479 9.56 2.02 1.23
CA THR A 479 8.94 1.11 2.21
C THR A 479 9.94 0.42 3.15
N THR A 480 11.07 1.07 3.40
CA THR A 480 12.19 0.47 4.12
C THR A 480 11.96 0.53 5.62
N ASN A 481 12.26 -0.56 6.33
CA ASN A 481 12.30 -0.54 7.80
C ASN A 481 13.52 0.29 8.26
N PRO A 482 13.34 1.50 8.82
CA PRO A 482 14.46 2.37 9.16
C PRO A 482 15.36 1.81 10.28
N ARG A 483 14.89 0.77 10.99
CA ARG A 483 15.61 0.09 12.08
C ARG A 483 16.23 -1.25 11.66
N ALA A 484 16.07 -1.65 10.39
CA ALA A 484 16.67 -2.88 9.90
C ALA A 484 18.19 -2.71 9.70
N MET A 485 18.92 -3.81 9.88
CA MET A 485 20.37 -3.90 9.62
C MET A 485 20.69 -3.78 8.13
N MET A 486 19.77 -4.21 7.26
CA MET A 486 19.86 -4.09 5.80
C MET A 486 18.80 -3.11 5.31
N GLN A 487 19.23 -2.12 4.51
CA GLN A 487 18.36 -1.10 3.94
C GLN A 487 18.78 -0.85 2.49
N ASN A 488 17.80 -0.82 1.58
CA ASN A 488 18.01 -0.49 0.18
C ASN A 488 17.86 1.02 -0.01
N ARG A 489 18.76 1.61 -0.80
CA ARG A 489 18.72 3.04 -1.14
C ARG A 489 18.63 3.22 -2.65
N TYR A 490 17.87 4.22 -3.06
CA TYR A 490 17.68 4.61 -4.44
C TYR A 490 18.28 5.99 -4.67
N TYR A 491 19.04 6.13 -5.75
CA TYR A 491 19.48 7.41 -6.28
C TYR A 491 18.51 7.79 -7.39
N THR A 492 17.42 8.44 -7.00
CA THR A 492 16.30 8.75 -7.89
C THR A 492 16.61 9.95 -8.76
N ALA A 493 16.10 9.92 -9.99
CA ALA A 493 16.19 11.03 -10.90
C ALA A 493 14.98 11.96 -10.68
N PHE A 494 15.25 13.17 -10.20
CA PHE A 494 14.27 14.22 -10.06
C PHE A 494 14.39 15.20 -11.22
N TRP A 495 13.27 15.49 -11.89
CA TRP A 495 13.25 16.54 -12.90
C TRP A 495 11.92 17.29 -12.96
N THR A 496 12.01 18.51 -13.47
CA THR A 496 10.89 19.26 -14.03
C THR A 496 11.12 19.38 -15.53
N MET A 497 10.18 18.90 -16.33
CA MET A 497 10.16 19.08 -17.77
C MET A 497 8.92 19.89 -18.18
N ARG A 498 9.05 20.83 -19.10
CA ARG A 498 7.93 21.58 -19.67
C ARG A 498 7.63 21.12 -21.09
N LYS A 499 6.35 20.87 -21.40
CA LYS A 499 5.88 20.63 -22.76
C LYS A 499 5.92 21.92 -23.56
N LYS A 500 6.59 21.93 -24.72
CA LYS A 500 6.59 23.09 -25.63
C LYS A 500 5.17 23.37 -26.12
N CYS A 501 4.80 24.65 -26.20
CA CYS A 501 3.56 25.05 -26.87
C CYS A 501 3.63 24.69 -28.35
N ALA A 502 2.55 24.14 -28.91
CA ALA A 502 2.46 23.93 -30.34
C ALA A 502 2.54 25.29 -31.04
N ILE A 503 3.48 25.45 -31.97
CA ILE A 503 3.54 26.66 -32.80
C ILE A 503 2.31 26.59 -33.71
N THR A 504 1.27 27.35 -33.38
CA THR A 504 0.13 27.54 -34.30
C THR A 504 0.69 28.28 -35.51
N THR A 505 0.93 27.54 -36.59
CA THR A 505 1.31 28.15 -37.86
C THR A 505 0.03 28.76 -38.40
N THR A 506 -0.17 30.05 -38.13
CA THR A 506 -1.30 30.86 -38.64
C THR A 506 -1.30 30.96 -40.16
#